data_AF-A0A8H8J5S8-F1
#
_entry.id   AF-A0A8H8J5S8-F1
#
_cell.length_a   1.000
_cell.length_b   1.000
_cell.length_c   1.000
_cell.angle_alpha   90.00
_cell.angle_beta   90.00
_cell.angle_gamma   90.00
#
_symmetry.space_group_name_H-M   'P 1'
#
loop_
_entity.id
_entity.type
_entity.pdbx_description
1 polymer ?
#
loop_
_entity_poly.entity_id
_entity_poly.type
_entity_poly.pdbx_seq_one_letter_code
_entity_poly.pdbx_strand_id
1 'polypeptide(L)'
;MSTLVFLGWANTTLRLCESRFFLSFAAFACLGLFWVWWPTNKQIANTISSYEEFYRYTSGRWLYNEKQQLALRYVEFNVDALKEVATVAAGATRCLRMTKTHEGSYNKIFLLEFDNRAEVIAKIPTKLIPAFYTTASEIATMDFARTVLKLPVPEVLAWSARAESTPVGAEFIIMRRCKGVELRKIWDDVSGESASDVIDQVLQAERKFAEYRFSQIGSIYYKEDVEPCLRERRLYAEGFPDDEGSERFRIGPSTEWALWRGERARLEVDRGPCKFIAPKLVYRDLQALGLPGPDVLSYIHGVIRIHQAWLANCARPYAVNSPPRHFDDLEPLAHQQLLEKFRMLCPGLLPPADLCMHVLWHKDLHSKNILVSGSPKSSITLIDWQSTSVGPLFQQATSALFVQYHGDPRISLFDEARLPDDFDSLPWHDKIYLKHQRRLALRHLYYLTHGEPLSLQAQRWSRIVPLSAAIDESSRTWDLGLGTLREHVLGLIGAWNAESPCPFAIGYGERERHEQEQARMRAYQEHVKRLYKLLEAEGDGWVPNERYEDACIMNREQKLDWDEDVAGGAYPIVDGAPSWFVNP
;
A
#
# COMPACT_ATOMS: atom_id res chain seq x y z
N MET A 1 45.88 -5.32 34.57
CA MET A 1 46.54 -5.33 35.89
C MET A 1 45.47 -5.70 36.90
N SER A 2 45.18 -7.01 37.04
CA SER A 2 45.76 -7.93 38.04
C SER A 2 45.23 -7.57 39.44
N THR A 3 44.44 -8.40 40.12
CA THR A 3 44.82 -9.76 40.55
C THR A 3 43.60 -10.66 40.82
N LEU A 4 43.70 -11.89 40.32
CA LEU A 4 42.90 -13.08 40.62
C LEU A 4 43.35 -13.75 41.93
N VAL A 5 42.45 -14.37 42.68
CA VAL A 5 42.69 -15.68 43.34
C VAL A 5 41.41 -16.53 43.25
N PHE A 6 41.59 -17.79 42.91
CA PHE A 6 40.62 -18.83 42.56
C PHE A 6 40.77 -20.04 43.52
N LEU A 7 39.77 -20.94 43.48
CA LEU A 7 39.74 -22.36 43.89
C LEU A 7 39.39 -22.68 45.36
N GLY A 8 38.56 -23.69 45.68
CA GLY A 8 37.97 -24.79 44.87
C GLY A 8 36.71 -25.40 45.55
N TRP A 9 35.81 -26.01 44.76
CA TRP A 9 35.52 -27.47 44.68
C TRP A 9 34.96 -28.09 45.98
N ALA A 10 33.92 -28.93 46.03
CA ALA A 10 32.93 -29.44 45.09
C ALA A 10 31.84 -30.21 45.91
N ASN A 11 30.66 -30.35 45.31
CA ASN A 11 29.83 -31.57 45.28
C ASN A 11 28.94 -32.04 46.47
N THR A 12 27.63 -32.06 46.14
CA THR A 12 26.63 -33.15 46.26
C THR A 12 25.68 -33.30 47.49
N THR A 13 24.39 -33.13 47.16
CA THR A 13 23.19 -33.96 47.47
C THR A 13 22.40 -33.91 48.79
N LEU A 14 21.08 -33.78 48.58
CA LEU A 14 19.94 -34.50 49.18
C LEU A 14 19.31 -34.04 50.52
N ARG A 15 18.12 -33.44 50.34
CA ARG A 15 16.79 -33.76 50.92
C ARG A 15 16.52 -33.61 52.43
N LEU A 16 15.52 -32.75 52.68
CA LEU A 16 14.29 -32.92 53.50
C LEU A 16 14.42 -33.15 55.01
N CYS A 17 13.90 -32.21 55.82
CA CYS A 17 12.66 -32.41 56.60
C CYS A 17 12.24 -31.15 57.40
N GLU A 18 10.92 -30.97 57.51
CA GLU A 18 10.11 -30.51 58.67
C GLU A 18 10.42 -29.15 59.34
N SER A 19 9.58 -28.11 59.25
CA SER A 19 8.20 -27.88 59.72
C SER A 19 8.08 -27.25 61.13
N ARG A 20 7.56 -26.02 61.13
CA ARG A 20 6.72 -25.32 62.15
C ARG A 20 7.36 -24.83 63.46
N PHE A 21 7.23 -23.51 63.65
CA PHE A 21 6.96 -22.68 64.86
C PHE A 21 7.74 -21.36 64.65
N PHE A 22 7.14 -20.26 64.22
CA PHE A 22 6.40 -19.33 65.08
C PHE A 22 5.55 -18.38 64.22
N LEU A 23 4.25 -18.37 64.46
CA LEU A 23 3.33 -17.28 64.13
C LEU A 23 3.32 -16.31 65.32
N SER A 24 3.43 -15.00 65.06
CA SER A 24 2.50 -13.96 65.54
C SER A 24 3.14 -12.57 65.46
N PHE A 25 2.31 -11.56 65.17
CA PHE A 25 2.60 -10.12 65.05
C PHE A 25 3.01 -9.57 63.68
N ALA A 26 2.11 -9.62 62.70
CA ALA A 26 1.93 -8.54 61.71
C ALA A 26 0.71 -8.80 60.80
N ALA A 27 -0.49 -8.91 61.38
CA ALA A 27 -1.71 -9.13 60.60
C ALA A 27 -2.85 -8.25 61.09
N PHE A 28 -2.69 -6.93 61.05
CA PHE A 28 -3.83 -6.00 61.18
C PHE A 28 -3.74 -4.72 60.33
N ALA A 29 -2.72 -4.54 59.49
CA ALA A 29 -2.59 -3.33 58.66
C ALA A 29 -2.83 -3.53 57.14
N CYS A 30 -3.04 -4.75 56.65
CA CYS A 30 -3.12 -5.02 55.19
C CYS A 30 -4.54 -5.23 54.63
N LEU A 31 -5.60 -5.18 55.45
CA LEU A 31 -6.96 -5.48 54.98
C LEU A 31 -7.72 -4.28 54.39
N GLY A 32 -7.19 -3.05 54.50
CA GLY A 32 -7.82 -1.84 53.95
C GLY A 32 -7.46 -1.51 52.49
N LEU A 33 -6.39 -2.09 51.93
CA LEU A 33 -5.90 -1.75 50.59
C LEU A 33 -6.29 -2.78 49.50
N PHE A 34 -6.79 -3.95 49.87
CA PHE A 34 -7.21 -4.98 48.91
C PHE A 34 -8.63 -4.79 48.36
N TRP A 35 -9.49 -4.03 49.05
CA TRP A 35 -10.90 -3.86 48.65
C TRP A 35 -11.15 -2.71 47.67
N VAL A 36 -10.18 -1.81 47.47
CA VAL A 36 -10.28 -0.72 46.48
C VAL A 36 -9.58 -1.10 45.15
N TRP A 37 -8.70 -2.11 45.16
CA TRP A 37 -7.92 -2.55 43.99
C TRP A 37 -8.51 -3.77 43.25
N TRP A 38 -9.38 -4.54 43.90
CA TRP A 38 -10.06 -5.69 43.30
C TRP A 38 -11.27 -5.34 42.40
N PRO A 39 -12.10 -4.32 42.71
CA PRO A 39 -13.20 -3.91 41.84
C PRO A 39 -12.69 -3.28 40.54
N THR A 40 -11.62 -2.50 40.61
CA THR A 40 -10.96 -1.83 39.48
C THR A 40 -10.37 -2.83 38.50
N ASN A 41 -9.66 -3.87 38.96
CA ASN A 41 -9.12 -4.90 38.05
C ASN A 41 -10.20 -5.79 37.42
N LYS A 42 -11.33 -6.05 38.09
CA LYS A 42 -12.47 -6.77 37.47
C LYS A 42 -13.25 -5.90 36.49
N GLN A 43 -13.44 -4.61 36.78
CA GLN A 43 -14.01 -3.67 35.82
C GLN A 43 -13.09 -3.51 34.60
N ILE A 44 -11.79 -3.27 34.80
CA ILE A 44 -10.81 -3.17 33.71
C ILE A 44 -10.77 -4.46 32.88
N ALA A 45 -10.74 -5.65 33.50
CA ALA A 45 -10.78 -6.92 32.77
C ALA A 45 -12.12 -7.16 32.03
N ASN A 46 -13.26 -6.76 32.60
CA ASN A 46 -14.56 -6.85 31.94
C ASN A 46 -14.71 -5.83 30.80
N THR A 47 -14.11 -4.64 30.91
CA THR A 47 -14.10 -3.61 29.86
C THR A 47 -13.12 -3.98 28.74
N ILE A 48 -11.95 -4.54 29.06
CA ILE A 48 -11.02 -5.14 28.08
C ILE A 48 -11.70 -6.28 27.32
N SER A 49 -12.46 -7.14 28.02
CA SER A 49 -13.29 -8.17 27.38
C SER A 49 -14.41 -7.60 26.48
N SER A 50 -14.82 -6.34 26.68
CA SER A 50 -15.93 -5.72 25.91
C SER A 50 -15.50 -5.10 24.58
N TYR A 51 -14.21 -4.78 24.42
CA TYR A 51 -13.69 -4.10 23.21
C TYR A 51 -12.75 -4.97 22.36
N GLU A 52 -12.57 -6.24 22.71
CA GLU A 52 -11.71 -7.17 21.95
C GLU A 52 -12.03 -7.18 20.44
N GLU A 53 -13.30 -7.02 20.07
CA GLU A 53 -13.72 -6.93 18.67
C GLU A 53 -13.20 -5.71 17.94
N PHE A 54 -12.90 -4.61 18.65
CA PHE A 54 -12.30 -3.41 18.08
C PHE A 54 -10.82 -3.61 17.80
N TYR A 55 -10.14 -4.45 18.59
CA TYR A 55 -8.70 -4.70 18.45
C TYR A 55 -8.40 -5.75 17.39
N ARG A 56 -9.17 -6.85 17.36
CA ARG A 56 -8.95 -7.96 16.44
C ARG A 56 -9.45 -7.67 15.01
N TYR A 57 -8.95 -8.44 14.06
CA TYR A 57 -9.53 -8.48 12.71
C TYR A 57 -10.77 -9.39 12.71
N THR A 58 -11.88 -8.92 12.14
CA THR A 58 -13.18 -9.63 12.15
C THR A 58 -13.83 -9.81 10.78
N SER A 59 -13.31 -9.22 9.70
CA SER A 59 -13.96 -9.30 8.38
C SER A 59 -13.77 -10.63 7.64
N GLY A 60 -12.80 -11.45 8.04
CA GLY A 60 -12.55 -12.74 7.40
C GLY A 60 -11.36 -13.49 8.00
N ARG A 61 -10.98 -14.56 7.34
CA ARG A 61 -10.00 -15.56 7.80
C ARG A 61 -9.04 -15.90 6.67
N TRP A 62 -7.91 -16.54 6.97
CA TRP A 62 -6.93 -16.92 5.95
C TRP A 62 -6.71 -18.43 5.94
N LEU A 63 -6.65 -19.02 4.75
CA LEU A 63 -6.41 -20.46 4.56
C LEU A 63 -4.97 -20.89 4.90
N TYR A 64 -4.04 -19.93 5.05
CA TYR A 64 -2.65 -20.13 5.46
C TYR A 64 -2.09 -18.85 6.10
N ASN A 65 -1.03 -18.96 6.89
CA ASN A 65 -0.38 -17.88 7.65
C ASN A 65 -1.33 -17.09 8.56
N GLU A 66 -2.43 -17.70 8.97
CA GLU A 66 -3.54 -16.99 9.61
C GLU A 66 -3.13 -16.30 10.91
N LYS A 67 -2.35 -16.98 11.75
CA LYS A 67 -1.88 -16.42 13.02
C LYS A 67 -1.08 -15.14 12.80
N GLN A 68 -0.21 -15.12 11.80
CA GLN A 68 0.60 -13.96 11.42
C GLN A 68 -0.28 -12.84 10.85
N GLN A 69 -1.21 -13.19 9.94
CA GLN A 69 -2.15 -12.24 9.34
C GLN A 69 -3.01 -11.52 10.40
N LEU A 70 -3.51 -12.27 11.39
CA LEU A 70 -4.28 -11.73 12.52
C LEU A 70 -3.41 -10.87 13.44
N ALA A 71 -2.19 -11.30 13.76
CA ALA A 71 -1.27 -10.56 14.63
C ALA A 71 -0.87 -9.20 14.05
N LEU A 72 -0.66 -9.11 12.74
CA LEU A 72 -0.33 -7.85 12.04
C LEU A 72 -1.49 -6.85 12.04
N ARG A 73 -2.73 -7.34 12.15
CA ARG A 73 -3.96 -6.52 12.16
C ARG A 73 -4.55 -6.32 13.56
N TYR A 74 -3.92 -6.87 14.59
CA TYR A 74 -4.29 -6.64 15.98
C TYR A 74 -3.66 -5.35 16.50
N VAL A 75 -4.51 -4.40 16.91
CA VAL A 75 -4.09 -3.11 17.47
C VAL A 75 -4.93 -2.84 18.71
N GLU A 76 -4.29 -2.88 19.86
CA GLU A 76 -4.90 -2.47 21.12
C GLU A 76 -4.75 -0.96 21.28
N PHE A 77 -5.81 -0.31 21.74
CA PHE A 77 -5.85 1.13 22.00
C PHE A 77 -6.89 1.43 23.08
N ASN A 78 -6.76 2.56 23.75
CA ASN A 78 -7.72 3.00 24.75
C ASN A 78 -8.97 3.57 24.05
N VAL A 79 -10.03 2.75 24.00
CA VAL A 79 -11.31 3.09 23.35
C VAL A 79 -11.99 4.30 24.00
N ASP A 80 -11.93 4.42 25.32
CA ASP A 80 -12.59 5.51 26.03
C ASP A 80 -11.86 6.83 25.79
N ALA A 81 -10.51 6.82 25.80
CA ALA A 81 -9.72 7.99 25.39
C ALA A 81 -10.00 8.40 23.94
N LEU A 82 -10.16 7.44 23.01
CA LEU A 82 -10.51 7.76 21.63
C LEU A 82 -11.90 8.42 21.54
N LYS A 83 -12.89 7.92 22.30
CA LYS A 83 -14.22 8.52 22.39
C LYS A 83 -14.17 9.93 22.96
N GLU A 84 -13.32 10.19 23.96
CA GLU A 84 -13.13 11.52 24.54
C GLU A 84 -12.57 12.51 23.51
N VAL A 85 -11.47 12.15 22.84
CA VAL A 85 -10.89 12.98 21.76
C VAL A 85 -11.93 13.25 20.68
N ALA A 86 -12.68 12.22 20.26
CA ALA A 86 -13.71 12.37 19.24
C ALA A 86 -14.88 13.25 19.71
N THR A 87 -15.27 13.17 20.97
CA THR A 87 -16.34 13.99 21.57
C THR A 87 -15.96 15.48 21.54
N VAL A 88 -14.72 15.79 21.94
CA VAL A 88 -14.18 17.16 21.87
C VAL A 88 -14.12 17.64 20.42
N ALA A 89 -13.57 16.83 19.52
CA ALA A 89 -13.45 17.16 18.10
C ALA A 89 -14.80 17.37 17.40
N ALA A 90 -15.84 16.67 17.85
CA ALA A 90 -17.21 16.81 17.34
C ALA A 90 -18.00 17.98 17.97
N GLY A 91 -17.42 18.71 18.93
CA GLY A 91 -18.13 19.75 19.69
C GLY A 91 -19.34 19.19 20.46
N ALA A 92 -19.25 17.93 20.89
CA ALA A 92 -20.30 17.20 21.60
C ALA A 92 -20.02 17.16 23.11
N THR A 93 -21.01 16.75 23.91
CA THR A 93 -20.79 16.48 25.34
C THR A 93 -20.57 14.99 25.59
N ARG A 94 -21.15 14.11 24.77
CA ARG A 94 -21.02 12.66 24.94
C ARG A 94 -21.07 11.89 23.62
N CYS A 95 -20.16 10.93 23.47
CA CYS A 95 -20.26 9.85 22.48
C CYS A 95 -21.36 8.85 22.89
N LEU A 96 -22.38 8.70 22.05
CA LEU A 96 -23.50 7.79 22.28
C LEU A 96 -23.19 6.36 21.83
N ARG A 97 -22.53 6.23 20.68
CA ARG A 97 -22.22 4.94 20.07
C ARG A 97 -20.92 5.01 19.29
N MET A 98 -20.16 3.92 19.35
CA MET A 98 -19.00 3.67 18.51
C MET A 98 -19.16 2.28 17.89
N THR A 99 -19.01 2.18 16.57
CA THR A 99 -19.17 0.92 15.85
C THR A 99 -18.06 0.77 14.81
N LYS A 100 -17.39 -0.39 14.80
CA LYS A 100 -16.45 -0.73 13.72
C LYS A 100 -17.26 -0.99 12.46
N THR A 101 -17.18 -0.09 11.48
CA THR A 101 -17.99 -0.18 10.26
C THR A 101 -17.27 -0.89 9.14
N HIS A 102 -15.96 -0.70 9.05
CA HIS A 102 -15.10 -1.31 8.05
C HIS A 102 -13.75 -1.61 8.68
N GLU A 103 -13.08 -2.62 8.15
CA GLU A 103 -11.67 -2.85 8.37
C GLU A 103 -11.08 -3.45 7.11
N GLY A 104 -9.85 -3.08 6.81
CA GLY A 104 -9.08 -3.60 5.69
C GLY A 104 -7.75 -4.15 6.15
N SER A 105 -6.82 -4.34 5.23
CA SER A 105 -5.46 -4.72 5.59
C SER A 105 -4.78 -3.63 6.40
N TYR A 106 -4.91 -2.36 6.02
CA TYR A 106 -4.12 -1.29 6.62
C TYR A 106 -4.79 -0.57 7.79
N ASN A 107 -6.12 -0.56 7.89
CA ASN A 107 -6.85 0.28 8.84
C ASN A 107 -8.08 -0.41 9.43
N LYS A 108 -8.48 0.04 10.63
CA LYS A 108 -9.81 -0.15 11.22
C LYS A 108 -10.55 1.17 11.21
N ILE A 109 -11.82 1.13 10.81
CA ILE A 109 -12.66 2.31 10.61
C ILE A 109 -13.88 2.22 11.52
N PHE A 110 -14.03 3.22 12.38
CA PHE A 110 -15.11 3.32 13.34
C PHE A 110 -16.01 4.52 13.02
N LEU A 111 -17.32 4.31 13.06
CA LEU A 111 -18.30 5.38 13.10
C LEU A 111 -18.60 5.71 14.55
N LEU A 112 -18.53 6.99 14.91
CA LEU A 112 -18.94 7.50 16.21
C LEU A 112 -20.08 8.50 16.05
N GLU A 113 -21.11 8.33 16.88
CA GLU A 113 -22.33 9.14 16.90
C GLU A 113 -22.48 9.83 18.25
N PHE A 114 -22.87 11.11 18.24
CA PHE A 114 -22.86 11.97 19.43
C PHE A 114 -24.25 12.53 19.78
N ASP A 115 -24.38 13.06 20.99
CA ASP A 115 -25.60 13.67 21.53
C ASP A 115 -26.08 14.92 20.77
N ASN A 116 -25.17 15.63 20.10
CA ASN A 116 -25.48 16.74 19.21
C ASN A 116 -25.85 16.31 17.77
N ARG A 117 -26.02 15.00 17.52
CA ARG A 117 -26.27 14.38 16.19
C ARG A 117 -25.11 14.50 15.20
N ALA A 118 -23.93 14.96 15.61
CA ALA A 118 -22.75 14.86 14.78
C ALA A 118 -22.35 13.40 14.58
N GLU A 119 -21.70 13.14 13.46
CA GLU A 119 -21.11 11.84 13.14
C GLU A 119 -19.67 12.04 12.67
N VAL A 120 -18.75 11.27 13.22
CA VAL A 120 -17.34 11.27 12.81
C VAL A 120 -16.87 9.86 12.51
N ILE A 121 -15.87 9.77 11.65
CA ILE A 121 -15.14 8.56 11.36
C ILE A 121 -13.81 8.63 12.12
N ALA A 122 -13.52 7.60 12.90
CA ALA A 122 -12.19 7.39 13.46
C ALA A 122 -11.50 6.26 12.71
N LYS A 123 -10.27 6.51 12.25
CA LYS A 123 -9.41 5.56 11.57
C LYS A 123 -8.22 5.23 12.46
N ILE A 124 -7.99 3.93 12.69
CA ILE A 124 -6.85 3.40 13.44
C ILE A 124 -6.01 2.55 12.48
N PRO A 125 -4.75 2.91 12.21
CA PRO A 125 -3.87 2.11 11.37
C PRO A 125 -3.44 0.80 12.04
N THR A 126 -3.16 -0.21 11.23
CA THR A 126 -2.60 -1.51 11.62
C THR A 126 -1.07 -1.48 11.62
N LYS A 127 -0.43 -2.58 12.05
CA LYS A 127 1.04 -2.71 12.07
C LYS A 127 1.64 -2.96 10.67
N LEU A 128 0.82 -2.99 9.63
CA LEU A 128 1.26 -3.20 8.24
C LEU A 128 1.82 -1.95 7.58
N ILE A 129 1.65 -0.78 8.21
CA ILE A 129 2.17 0.49 7.72
C ILE A 129 3.25 1.00 8.68
N PRO A 130 4.24 1.77 8.20
CA PRO A 130 5.24 2.35 9.07
C PRO A 130 4.59 3.36 10.01
N ALA A 131 4.85 3.15 11.30
CA ALA A 131 4.42 4.05 12.38
C ALA A 131 4.94 5.47 12.11
N PHE A 132 4.18 6.47 12.56
CA PHE A 132 4.35 7.89 12.32
C PHE A 132 4.21 8.30 10.85
N TYR A 133 5.02 7.73 9.95
CA TYR A 133 5.17 8.22 8.57
C TYR A 133 3.86 8.20 7.79
N THR A 134 3.10 7.11 7.86
CA THR A 134 1.89 6.97 7.04
C THR A 134 0.79 7.91 7.50
N THR A 135 0.54 7.97 8.81
CA THR A 135 -0.48 8.86 9.39
C THR A 135 -0.10 10.33 9.21
N ALA A 136 1.16 10.71 9.51
CA ALA A 136 1.62 12.09 9.35
C ALA A 136 1.53 12.56 7.89
N SER A 137 1.94 11.70 6.95
CA SER A 137 1.87 12.04 5.53
C SER A 137 0.43 12.12 5.01
N GLU A 138 -0.44 11.20 5.42
CA GLU A 138 -1.83 11.19 4.97
C GLU A 138 -2.55 12.46 5.40
N ILE A 139 -2.41 12.87 6.67
CA ILE A 139 -3.04 14.10 7.17
C ILE A 139 -2.53 15.33 6.40
N ALA A 140 -1.20 15.45 6.26
CA ALA A 140 -0.61 16.57 5.56
C ALA A 140 -1.05 16.60 4.08
N THR A 141 -1.17 15.45 3.44
CA THR A 141 -1.63 15.35 2.05
C THR A 141 -3.11 15.71 1.91
N MET A 142 -3.97 15.24 2.83
CA MET A 142 -5.39 15.62 2.85
C MET A 142 -5.56 17.13 3.07
N ASP A 143 -4.77 17.72 3.95
CA ASP A 143 -4.79 19.16 4.22
C ASP A 143 -4.30 19.94 3.00
N PHE A 144 -3.20 19.53 2.37
CA PHE A 144 -2.73 20.09 1.10
C PHE A 144 -3.80 19.99 0.00
N ALA A 145 -4.42 18.82 -0.17
CA ALA A 145 -5.48 18.60 -1.15
C ALA A 145 -6.70 19.51 -0.89
N ARG A 146 -7.11 19.69 0.37
CA ARG A 146 -8.21 20.59 0.74
C ARG A 146 -7.84 22.06 0.53
N THR A 147 -6.71 22.49 1.08
CA THR A 147 -6.40 23.91 1.28
C THR A 147 -5.64 24.52 0.11
N VAL A 148 -4.75 23.77 -0.53
CA VAL A 148 -4.00 24.23 -1.70
C VAL A 148 -4.75 23.83 -2.97
N LEU A 149 -5.00 22.53 -3.17
CA LEU A 149 -5.65 22.05 -4.39
C LEU A 149 -7.17 22.32 -4.42
N LYS A 150 -7.80 22.74 -3.31
CA LYS A 150 -9.26 22.96 -3.23
C LYS A 150 -10.06 21.74 -3.73
N LEU A 151 -9.67 20.54 -3.31
CA LEU A 151 -10.33 19.29 -3.65
C LEU A 151 -11.34 18.86 -2.57
N PRO A 152 -12.40 18.14 -2.95
CA PRO A 152 -13.36 17.62 -1.99
C PRO A 152 -12.77 16.37 -1.30
N VAL A 153 -12.25 16.57 -0.10
CA VAL A 153 -11.66 15.52 0.75
C VAL A 153 -12.33 15.52 2.14
N PRO A 154 -12.31 14.45 2.93
CA PRO A 154 -12.85 14.46 4.30
C PRO A 154 -12.19 15.46 5.22
N GLU A 155 -12.94 16.08 6.12
CA GLU A 155 -12.42 17.09 7.07
C GLU A 155 -11.79 16.42 8.28
N VAL A 156 -10.49 16.59 8.44
CA VAL A 156 -9.76 16.12 9.63
C VAL A 156 -10.11 17.04 10.79
N LEU A 157 -10.59 16.46 11.89
CA LEU A 157 -11.00 17.18 13.11
C LEU A 157 -9.98 17.02 14.23
N ALA A 158 -9.35 15.85 14.33
CA ALA A 158 -8.27 15.57 15.27
C ALA A 158 -7.44 14.38 14.75
N TRP A 159 -6.18 14.29 15.12
CA TRP A 159 -5.31 13.18 14.74
C TRP A 159 -4.13 13.06 15.69
N SER A 160 -3.48 11.92 15.68
CA SER A 160 -2.13 11.75 16.23
C SER A 160 -1.37 10.71 15.43
N ALA A 161 -0.16 11.05 15.00
CA ALA A 161 0.79 10.14 14.37
C ALA A 161 1.79 9.54 15.38
N ARG A 162 1.65 9.84 16.68
CA ARG A 162 2.55 9.34 17.73
C ARG A 162 1.73 8.71 18.85
N ALA A 163 1.71 7.39 18.92
CA ALA A 163 0.89 6.63 19.87
C ALA A 163 1.10 7.08 21.33
N GLU A 164 2.34 7.40 21.70
CA GLU A 164 2.76 7.84 23.02
C GLU A 164 2.34 9.28 23.37
N SER A 165 1.93 10.07 22.38
CA SER A 165 1.57 11.48 22.59
C SER A 165 0.17 11.69 23.14
N THR A 166 -0.67 10.65 23.17
CA THR A 166 -2.06 10.75 23.63
C THR A 166 -2.46 9.56 24.51
N PRO A 167 -3.45 9.73 25.41
CA PRO A 167 -3.99 8.61 26.20
C PRO A 167 -4.63 7.49 25.38
N VAL A 168 -4.86 7.70 24.07
CA VAL A 168 -5.36 6.66 23.15
C VAL A 168 -4.35 5.51 23.02
N GLY A 169 -3.05 5.79 23.11
CA GLY A 169 -2.01 4.77 23.02
C GLY A 169 -1.84 4.18 21.61
N ALA A 170 -2.41 4.80 20.59
CA ALA A 170 -2.29 4.41 19.19
C ALA A 170 -2.35 5.64 18.29
N GLU A 171 -1.86 5.49 17.05
CA GLU A 171 -2.12 6.48 16.00
C GLU A 171 -3.60 6.50 15.65
N PHE A 172 -4.11 7.66 15.27
CA PHE A 172 -5.49 7.79 14.84
C PHE A 172 -5.71 9.02 13.95
N ILE A 173 -6.77 8.94 13.16
CA ILE A 173 -7.33 10.07 12.43
C ILE A 173 -8.83 10.15 12.72
N ILE A 174 -9.30 11.28 13.22
CA ILE A 174 -10.72 11.59 13.40
C ILE A 174 -11.11 12.60 12.33
N MET A 175 -12.09 12.23 11.52
CA MET A 175 -12.56 13.04 10.41
C MET A 175 -14.08 13.12 10.40
N ARG A 176 -14.62 14.22 9.88
CA ARG A 176 -16.06 14.39 9.68
C ARG A 176 -16.58 13.31 8.73
N ARG A 177 -17.70 12.68 9.07
CA ARG A 177 -18.36 11.73 8.17
C ARG A 177 -18.82 12.47 6.91
N CYS A 178 -18.37 12.01 5.76
CA CYS A 178 -18.80 12.54 4.48
C CYS A 178 -20.21 12.04 4.13
N LYS A 179 -21.02 12.90 3.51
CA LYS A 179 -22.32 12.52 2.97
C LYS A 179 -22.13 11.80 1.63
N GLY A 180 -23.09 10.97 1.26
CA GLY A 180 -23.10 10.28 -0.03
C GLY A 180 -22.97 8.77 0.08
N VAL A 181 -22.95 8.13 -1.08
CA VAL A 181 -22.80 6.68 -1.24
C VAL A 181 -21.54 6.38 -2.03
N GLU A 182 -20.90 5.24 -1.76
CA GLU A 182 -19.76 4.76 -2.57
C GLU A 182 -20.18 4.63 -4.04
N LEU A 183 -19.35 5.17 -4.94
CA LEU A 183 -19.57 5.08 -6.38
C LEU A 183 -19.74 3.63 -6.82
N ARG A 184 -19.00 2.68 -6.23
CA ARG A 184 -19.12 1.23 -6.51
C ARG A 184 -20.57 0.74 -6.45
N LYS A 185 -21.38 1.24 -5.52
CA LYS A 185 -22.75 0.77 -5.28
C LYS A 185 -23.75 1.27 -6.33
N ILE A 186 -23.39 2.30 -7.08
CA ILE A 186 -24.29 2.97 -8.02
C ILE A 186 -23.73 3.06 -9.45
N TRP A 187 -22.44 2.80 -9.66
CA TRP A 187 -21.73 3.11 -10.92
C TRP A 187 -22.41 2.53 -12.15
N ASP A 188 -22.83 1.28 -12.06
CA ASP A 188 -23.50 0.59 -13.15
C ASP A 188 -24.85 1.22 -13.49
N ASP A 189 -25.54 1.79 -12.50
CA ASP A 189 -26.87 2.38 -12.61
C ASP A 189 -26.87 3.89 -12.88
N VAL A 190 -25.73 4.59 -12.67
CA VAL A 190 -25.64 6.04 -12.89
C VAL A 190 -26.01 6.39 -14.34
N SER A 191 -26.92 7.34 -14.51
CA SER A 191 -27.36 7.81 -15.84
C SER A 191 -26.25 8.60 -16.58
N GLY A 192 -26.44 8.88 -17.86
CA GLY A 192 -25.42 9.50 -18.73
C GLY A 192 -24.81 10.78 -18.16
N GLU A 193 -25.61 11.83 -17.96
CA GLU A 193 -25.14 13.14 -17.48
C GLU A 193 -24.47 13.03 -16.10
N SER A 194 -25.09 12.33 -15.16
CA SER A 194 -24.54 12.15 -13.82
C SER A 194 -23.22 11.35 -13.80
N ALA A 195 -23.00 10.44 -14.76
CA ALA A 195 -21.75 9.69 -14.88
C ALA A 195 -20.64 10.58 -15.44
N SER A 196 -20.94 11.38 -16.48
CA SER A 196 -20.01 12.38 -17.00
C SER A 196 -19.62 13.41 -15.94
N ASP A 197 -20.57 13.90 -15.12
CA ASP A 197 -20.29 14.81 -14.01
C ASP A 197 -19.28 14.25 -13.00
N VAL A 198 -19.37 12.94 -12.69
CA VAL A 198 -18.42 12.26 -11.79
C VAL A 198 -17.04 12.18 -12.45
N ILE A 199 -17.00 11.78 -13.73
CA ILE A 199 -15.75 11.68 -14.49
C ILE A 199 -15.07 13.05 -14.58
N ASP A 200 -15.81 14.11 -14.89
CA ASP A 200 -15.30 15.47 -15.05
C ASP A 200 -14.70 16.01 -13.74
N GLN A 201 -15.31 15.70 -12.59
CA GLN A 201 -14.76 16.10 -11.29
C GLN A 201 -13.46 15.36 -10.96
N VAL A 202 -13.33 14.07 -11.32
CA VAL A 202 -12.07 13.34 -11.16
C VAL A 202 -11.00 13.89 -12.09
N LEU A 203 -11.34 14.13 -13.36
CA LEU A 203 -10.45 14.75 -14.33
C LEU A 203 -9.99 16.15 -13.88
N GLN A 204 -10.87 16.92 -13.25
CA GLN A 204 -10.51 18.20 -12.67
C GLN A 204 -9.51 18.04 -11.51
N ALA A 205 -9.64 16.99 -10.69
CA ALA A 205 -8.66 16.69 -9.64
C ALA A 205 -7.29 16.32 -10.22
N GLU A 206 -7.27 15.46 -11.23
CA GLU A 206 -6.05 15.06 -11.94
C GLU A 206 -5.34 16.22 -12.64
N ARG A 207 -6.09 17.17 -13.21
CA ARG A 207 -5.51 18.40 -13.76
C ARG A 207 -4.81 19.23 -12.69
N LYS A 208 -5.39 19.33 -11.49
CA LYS A 208 -4.75 20.06 -10.36
C LYS A 208 -3.51 19.32 -9.84
N PHE A 209 -3.53 18.00 -9.81
CA PHE A 209 -2.35 17.18 -9.51
C PHE A 209 -1.21 17.49 -10.49
N ALA A 210 -1.53 17.56 -11.77
CA ALA A 210 -0.63 17.93 -12.86
C ALA A 210 -0.42 19.44 -13.01
N GLU A 211 -0.90 20.31 -12.12
CA GLU A 211 -0.61 21.76 -12.15
C GLU A 211 0.62 22.09 -11.28
N TYR A 212 0.74 21.43 -10.13
CA TYR A 212 1.81 21.68 -9.17
C TYR A 212 3.05 20.86 -9.49
N ARG A 213 4.23 21.45 -9.29
CA ARG A 213 5.53 20.79 -9.46
C ARG A 213 6.35 20.86 -8.21
N PHE A 214 6.73 19.70 -7.70
CA PHE A 214 7.45 19.58 -6.44
C PHE A 214 8.96 19.56 -6.64
N SER A 215 9.69 20.03 -5.63
CA SER A 215 11.15 20.15 -5.70
C SER A 215 11.90 18.84 -5.40
N GLN A 216 11.20 17.82 -4.90
CA GLN A 216 11.73 16.50 -4.56
C GLN A 216 10.68 15.40 -4.83
N ILE A 217 11.14 14.15 -4.87
CA ILE A 217 10.32 12.93 -4.88
C ILE A 217 10.22 12.37 -3.45
N GLY A 218 9.02 12.00 -3.01
CA GLY A 218 8.77 11.57 -1.63
C GLY A 218 7.29 11.70 -1.26
N SER A 219 6.97 11.89 0.02
CA SER A 219 5.59 12.16 0.44
C SER A 219 5.44 13.53 1.10
N ILE A 220 4.23 14.10 1.10
CA ILE A 220 3.95 15.40 1.72
C ILE A 220 3.78 15.20 3.24
N TYR A 221 4.42 16.06 4.03
CA TYR A 221 4.32 16.15 5.48
C TYR A 221 4.13 17.60 5.91
N TYR A 222 3.69 17.84 7.14
CA TYR A 222 3.87 19.16 7.76
C TYR A 222 5.35 19.47 7.93
N LYS A 223 5.70 20.76 7.85
CA LYS A 223 7.07 21.24 7.96
C LYS A 223 7.72 20.84 9.29
N GLU A 224 6.95 20.77 10.35
CA GLU A 224 7.40 20.42 11.70
C GLU A 224 7.70 18.92 11.83
N ASP A 225 7.04 18.08 11.03
CA ASP A 225 7.13 16.62 11.07
C ASP A 225 8.29 16.05 10.24
N VAL A 226 9.02 16.89 9.51
CA VAL A 226 10.24 16.49 8.80
C VAL A 226 11.52 16.86 9.57
N GLU A 227 12.59 16.13 9.29
CA GLU A 227 13.95 16.41 9.77
C GLU A 227 14.35 17.89 9.54
N PRO A 228 15.10 18.53 10.46
CA PRO A 228 15.46 19.95 10.35
C PRO A 228 16.07 20.35 9.00
N CYS A 229 16.91 19.50 8.42
CA CYS A 229 17.57 19.74 7.12
C CYS A 229 16.60 19.76 5.93
N LEU A 230 15.37 19.25 6.10
CA LEU A 230 14.32 19.27 5.08
C LEU A 230 13.41 20.49 5.21
N ARG A 231 13.34 21.12 6.39
CA ARG A 231 12.46 22.27 6.68
C ARG A 231 12.82 23.52 5.86
N GLU A 232 14.09 23.65 5.51
CA GLU A 232 14.61 24.77 4.71
C GLU A 232 14.49 24.53 3.20
N ARG A 233 14.22 23.29 2.77
CA ARG A 233 14.05 22.99 1.35
C ARG A 233 12.71 23.53 0.87
N ARG A 234 12.68 24.08 -0.35
CA ARG A 234 11.44 24.53 -1.00
C ARG A 234 10.50 23.34 -1.24
N LEU A 235 9.20 23.60 -1.18
CA LEU A 235 8.17 22.61 -1.51
C LEU A 235 8.10 22.39 -3.02
N TYR A 236 8.04 23.49 -3.78
CA TYR A 236 7.89 23.47 -5.23
C TYR A 236 9.22 23.58 -5.98
N ALA A 237 9.19 23.10 -7.23
CA ALA A 237 10.31 23.16 -8.15
C ALA A 237 10.77 24.60 -8.44
N GLU A 238 11.99 24.74 -8.95
CA GLU A 238 12.49 26.04 -9.41
C GLU A 238 11.58 26.61 -10.51
N GLY A 239 11.33 27.92 -10.50
CA GLY A 239 10.39 28.58 -11.41
C GLY A 239 8.92 28.53 -10.98
N PHE A 240 8.56 27.71 -9.99
CA PHE A 240 7.21 27.72 -9.39
C PHE A 240 7.18 28.66 -8.18
N PRO A 241 6.18 29.56 -8.08
CA PRO A 241 6.07 30.48 -6.96
C PRO A 241 5.74 29.73 -5.66
N ASP A 242 6.24 30.26 -4.54
CA ASP A 242 5.80 29.79 -3.23
C ASP A 242 4.37 30.30 -2.93
N ASP A 243 3.59 29.50 -2.21
CA ASP A 243 2.23 29.84 -1.78
C ASP A 243 2.04 29.55 -0.28
N GLU A 244 0.81 29.64 0.22
CA GLU A 244 0.47 29.28 1.61
C GLU A 244 0.89 27.85 1.97
N GLY A 245 0.85 26.92 1.00
CA GLY A 245 1.32 25.56 1.16
C GLY A 245 2.82 25.48 1.42
N SER A 246 3.63 26.33 0.78
CA SER A 246 5.08 26.42 1.01
C SER A 246 5.46 26.85 2.43
N GLU A 247 4.55 27.43 3.21
CA GLU A 247 4.80 27.74 4.62
C GLU A 247 4.60 26.52 5.52
N ARG A 248 3.64 25.65 5.15
CA ARG A 248 3.10 24.58 6.01
C ARG A 248 3.62 23.19 5.67
N PHE A 249 3.97 22.92 4.41
CA PHE A 249 4.24 21.55 3.94
C PHE A 249 5.65 21.36 3.39
N ARG A 250 6.21 20.16 3.56
CA ARG A 250 7.50 19.74 2.99
C ARG A 250 7.41 18.35 2.39
N ILE A 251 8.31 18.05 1.46
CA ILE A 251 8.50 16.68 0.99
C ILE A 251 9.47 15.97 1.93
N GLY A 252 9.01 14.85 2.49
CA GLY A 252 9.76 13.97 3.38
C GLY A 252 9.96 12.57 2.79
N PRO A 253 10.36 11.59 3.61
CA PRO A 253 10.53 10.20 3.18
C PRO A 253 9.27 9.64 2.52
N SER A 254 9.45 8.82 1.48
CA SER A 254 8.31 8.22 0.76
C SER A 254 7.58 7.21 1.65
N THR A 255 6.25 7.23 1.60
CA THR A 255 5.34 6.28 2.26
C THR A 255 4.90 5.14 1.34
N GLU A 256 5.57 4.96 0.19
CA GLU A 256 5.31 3.86 -0.73
C GLU A 256 5.51 2.52 -0.02
N TRP A 257 4.46 1.70 0.00
CA TRP A 257 4.43 0.43 0.73
C TRP A 257 5.61 -0.49 0.38
N ALA A 258 6.05 -0.47 -0.88
CA ALA A 258 7.16 -1.27 -1.35
C ALA A 258 8.48 -1.03 -0.57
N LEU A 259 8.68 0.18 -0.03
CA LEU A 259 9.87 0.58 0.72
C LEU A 259 9.83 0.18 2.21
N TRP A 260 8.65 -0.19 2.71
CA TRP A 260 8.42 -0.44 4.13
C TRP A 260 7.96 -1.86 4.44
N ARG A 261 7.45 -2.61 3.46
CA ARG A 261 6.83 -3.92 3.72
C ARG A 261 7.76 -4.94 4.41
N GLY A 262 7.19 -5.67 5.37
CA GLY A 262 7.87 -6.72 6.12
C GLY A 262 9.11 -6.20 6.86
N GLU A 263 10.20 -6.96 6.85
CA GLU A 263 11.45 -6.60 7.54
C GLU A 263 12.12 -5.33 6.98
N ARG A 264 11.70 -4.83 5.80
CA ARG A 264 12.19 -3.54 5.28
C ARG A 264 11.88 -2.39 6.22
N ALA A 265 10.78 -2.45 6.98
CA ALA A 265 10.44 -1.41 7.97
C ALA A 265 11.49 -1.24 9.07
N ARG A 266 12.27 -2.29 9.37
CA ARG A 266 13.28 -2.28 10.44
C ARG A 266 14.66 -1.81 9.99
N LEU A 267 14.86 -1.63 8.68
CA LEU A 267 16.15 -1.21 8.13
C LEU A 267 16.38 0.29 8.38
N GLU A 268 17.57 0.62 8.89
CA GLU A 268 18.06 2.00 8.99
C GLU A 268 18.63 2.45 7.64
N VAL A 269 17.74 2.74 6.70
CA VAL A 269 18.08 3.17 5.33
C VAL A 269 17.38 4.47 4.98
N ASP A 270 18.05 5.29 4.17
CA ASP A 270 17.48 6.50 3.60
C ASP A 270 16.33 6.13 2.63
N ARG A 271 15.14 6.72 2.88
CA ARG A 271 13.90 6.54 2.10
C ARG A 271 13.45 7.83 1.43
N GLY A 272 14.39 8.74 1.22
CA GLY A 272 14.15 10.06 0.67
C GLY A 272 13.88 11.13 1.74
N PRO A 273 13.46 12.33 1.32
CA PRO A 273 13.03 12.68 -0.02
C PRO A 273 14.19 12.63 -1.03
N CYS A 274 13.94 12.04 -2.20
CA CYS A 274 14.95 11.92 -3.25
C CYS A 274 15.13 13.29 -3.91
N LYS A 275 16.34 13.82 -3.71
CA LYS A 275 16.89 14.96 -4.45
C LYS A 275 18.36 14.67 -4.67
N PHE A 276 18.83 14.77 -5.90
CA PHE A 276 20.22 14.56 -6.23
C PHE A 276 21.06 15.68 -5.65
N ILE A 277 21.95 15.34 -4.73
CA ILE A 277 22.94 16.26 -4.16
C ILE A 277 24.31 15.79 -4.63
N ALA A 278 24.74 16.25 -5.80
CA ALA A 278 26.13 16.14 -6.20
C ALA A 278 26.91 17.41 -5.81
N PRO A 279 28.25 17.34 -5.69
CA PRO A 279 29.08 18.54 -5.69
C PRO A 279 28.73 19.41 -6.92
N LYS A 280 28.66 20.74 -6.74
CA LYS A 280 28.22 21.71 -7.78
C LYS A 280 28.84 21.51 -9.18
N LEU A 281 30.05 20.97 -9.28
CA LEU A 281 30.70 20.66 -10.56
C LEU A 281 29.96 19.58 -11.36
N VAL A 282 29.63 18.44 -10.75
CA VAL A 282 28.99 17.30 -11.44
C VAL A 282 27.54 17.61 -11.82
N TYR A 283 26.85 18.41 -11.01
CA TYR A 283 25.49 18.89 -11.32
C TYR A 283 25.48 19.73 -12.60
N ARG A 284 26.48 20.61 -12.77
CA ARG A 284 26.61 21.45 -13.97
C ARG A 284 26.90 20.64 -15.21
N ASP A 285 27.68 19.56 -15.10
CA ASP A 285 28.02 18.68 -16.21
C ASP A 285 26.82 17.81 -16.64
N LEU A 286 26.06 17.25 -15.69
CA LEU A 286 24.83 16.48 -15.99
C LEU A 286 23.72 17.37 -16.58
N GLN A 287 23.60 18.61 -16.09
CA GLN A 287 22.65 19.60 -16.61
C GLN A 287 23.11 20.15 -17.99
N ALA A 288 24.42 20.32 -18.21
CA ALA A 288 25.00 20.70 -19.50
C ALA A 288 24.89 19.61 -20.57
N LEU A 289 24.79 18.33 -20.16
CA LEU A 289 24.46 17.21 -21.03
C LEU A 289 22.96 17.12 -21.36
N GLY A 290 22.13 18.01 -20.83
CA GLY A 290 20.68 18.05 -21.11
C GLY A 290 19.90 16.85 -20.58
N LEU A 291 20.47 16.06 -19.67
CA LEU A 291 19.82 14.86 -19.12
C LEU A 291 18.75 15.25 -18.09
N PRO A 292 17.46 14.99 -18.34
CA PRO A 292 16.43 15.17 -17.33
C PRO A 292 16.55 14.11 -16.23
N GLY A 293 16.33 14.50 -14.98
CA GLY A 293 16.02 13.55 -13.91
C GLY A 293 17.16 12.99 -13.06
N PRO A 294 18.12 13.81 -12.57
CA PRO A 294 19.03 13.33 -11.52
C PRO A 294 18.27 12.91 -10.24
N ASP A 295 17.13 13.55 -9.96
CA ASP A 295 16.21 13.18 -8.88
C ASP A 295 15.48 11.86 -9.19
N VAL A 296 15.08 11.64 -10.44
CA VAL A 296 14.47 10.38 -10.91
C VAL A 296 15.44 9.21 -10.77
N LEU A 297 16.70 9.39 -11.17
CA LEU A 297 17.74 8.38 -10.95
C LEU A 297 17.96 8.13 -9.46
N SER A 298 17.95 9.18 -8.63
CA SER A 298 18.06 9.04 -7.18
C SER A 298 16.88 8.25 -6.60
N TYR A 299 15.66 8.43 -7.12
CA TYR A 299 14.49 7.63 -6.76
C TYR A 299 14.68 6.15 -7.12
N ILE A 300 15.01 5.85 -8.38
CA ILE A 300 15.20 4.46 -8.84
C ILE A 300 16.34 3.78 -8.06
N HIS A 301 17.47 4.47 -7.89
CA HIS A 301 18.60 3.98 -7.10
C HIS A 301 18.22 3.80 -5.62
N GLY A 302 17.36 4.65 -5.07
CA GLY A 302 16.83 4.51 -3.71
C GLY A 302 16.06 3.20 -3.53
N VAL A 303 15.13 2.90 -4.45
CA VAL A 303 14.36 1.64 -4.46
C VAL A 303 15.31 0.44 -4.51
N ILE A 304 16.27 0.45 -5.45
CA ILE A 304 17.26 -0.63 -5.61
C ILE A 304 18.12 -0.79 -4.35
N ARG A 305 18.65 0.30 -3.82
CA ARG A 305 19.53 0.30 -2.63
C ARG A 305 18.83 -0.26 -1.41
N ILE A 306 17.57 0.12 -1.17
CA ILE A 306 16.78 -0.40 -0.04
C ILE A 306 16.59 -1.90 -0.20
N HIS A 307 16.29 -2.38 -1.41
CA HIS A 307 16.14 -3.82 -1.66
C HIS A 307 17.47 -4.57 -1.56
N GLN A 308 18.58 -4.00 -2.03
CA GLN A 308 19.93 -4.57 -1.82
C GLN A 308 20.31 -4.67 -0.35
N ALA A 309 19.98 -3.65 0.46
CA ALA A 309 20.18 -3.69 1.90
C ALA A 309 19.31 -4.78 2.54
N TRP A 310 18.06 -4.93 2.10
CA TRP A 310 17.19 -6.02 2.54
C TRP A 310 17.77 -7.40 2.17
N LEU A 311 18.24 -7.58 0.93
CA LEU A 311 18.88 -8.83 0.50
C LEU A 311 20.09 -9.18 1.37
N ALA A 312 20.93 -8.20 1.69
CA ALA A 312 22.14 -8.42 2.50
C ALA A 312 21.83 -8.78 3.97
N ASN A 313 20.77 -8.22 4.55
CA ASN A 313 20.51 -8.34 6.00
C ASN A 313 19.39 -9.34 6.33
N CYS A 314 18.40 -9.47 5.44
CA CYS A 314 17.12 -10.11 5.71
C CYS A 314 16.82 -11.31 4.81
N ALA A 315 17.47 -11.48 3.65
CA ALA A 315 17.21 -12.64 2.81
C ALA A 315 17.55 -13.94 3.56
N ARG A 316 16.60 -14.87 3.59
CA ARG A 316 16.74 -16.18 4.21
C ARG A 316 16.18 -17.25 3.26
N PRO A 317 16.74 -18.47 3.26
CA PRO A 317 16.15 -19.58 2.52
C PRO A 317 14.67 -19.75 2.88
N TYR A 318 13.83 -19.95 1.87
CA TYR A 318 12.42 -20.19 2.07
C TYR A 318 12.18 -21.51 2.81
N ALA A 319 11.29 -21.50 3.79
CA ALA A 319 10.90 -22.71 4.52
C ALA A 319 10.09 -23.69 3.65
N VAL A 320 9.42 -23.18 2.62
CA VAL A 320 8.58 -23.95 1.69
C VAL A 320 8.89 -23.57 0.24
N ASN A 321 8.80 -24.52 -0.68
CA ASN A 321 9.02 -24.31 -2.11
C ASN A 321 7.72 -23.92 -2.84
N SER A 322 7.06 -22.88 -2.35
CA SER A 322 5.82 -22.31 -2.92
C SER A 322 5.96 -20.78 -2.95
N PRO A 323 5.86 -20.10 -4.12
CA PRO A 323 5.83 -20.69 -5.46
C PRO A 323 7.12 -21.49 -5.77
N PRO A 324 7.13 -22.37 -6.79
CA PRO A 324 8.34 -23.06 -7.21
C PRO A 324 9.40 -22.05 -7.66
N ARG A 325 10.65 -22.22 -7.19
CA ARG A 325 11.76 -21.30 -7.48
C ARG A 325 12.88 -21.98 -8.26
N HIS A 326 13.52 -21.24 -9.14
CA HIS A 326 14.76 -21.69 -9.76
C HIS A 326 15.92 -21.58 -8.76
N PHE A 327 17.00 -22.34 -8.96
CA PHE A 327 18.16 -22.29 -8.05
C PHE A 327 18.73 -20.87 -7.92
N ASP A 328 18.79 -20.13 -9.03
CA ASP A 328 19.26 -18.74 -9.05
C ASP A 328 18.37 -17.79 -8.23
N ASP A 329 17.07 -18.07 -8.08
CA ASP A 329 16.14 -17.26 -7.25
C ASP A 329 16.39 -17.44 -5.74
N LEU A 330 17.23 -18.41 -5.36
CA LEU A 330 17.61 -18.68 -3.98
C LEU A 330 18.98 -18.08 -3.63
N GLU A 331 19.67 -17.47 -4.60
CA GLU A 331 21.02 -16.94 -4.47
C GLU A 331 21.00 -15.40 -4.43
N PRO A 332 21.16 -14.76 -3.25
CA PRO A 332 21.10 -13.30 -3.13
C PRO A 332 22.01 -12.54 -4.09
N LEU A 333 23.16 -13.13 -4.46
CA LEU A 333 24.10 -12.55 -5.41
C LEU A 333 23.50 -12.40 -6.82
N ALA A 334 22.69 -13.36 -7.27
CA ALA A 334 22.02 -13.29 -8.58
C ALA A 334 21.03 -12.12 -8.63
N HIS A 335 20.30 -11.88 -7.54
CA HIS A 335 19.43 -10.69 -7.40
C HIS A 335 20.24 -9.40 -7.42
N GLN A 336 21.36 -9.33 -6.70
CA GLN A 336 22.22 -8.15 -6.70
C GLN A 336 22.76 -7.84 -8.11
N GLN A 337 23.19 -8.84 -8.86
CA GLN A 337 23.68 -8.68 -10.23
C GLN A 337 22.61 -8.16 -11.19
N LEU A 338 21.39 -8.68 -11.12
CA LEU A 338 20.29 -8.21 -11.97
C LEU A 338 19.87 -6.78 -11.62
N LEU A 339 19.81 -6.44 -10.32
CA LEU A 339 19.53 -5.09 -9.85
C LEU A 339 20.60 -4.09 -10.32
N GLU A 340 21.87 -4.50 -10.29
CA GLU A 340 22.99 -3.67 -10.74
C GLU A 340 22.98 -3.48 -12.26
N LYS A 341 22.62 -4.53 -13.02
CA LYS A 341 22.35 -4.44 -14.47
C LYS A 341 21.25 -3.42 -14.77
N PHE A 342 20.12 -3.49 -14.04
CA PHE A 342 19.04 -2.52 -14.19
C PHE A 342 19.47 -1.09 -13.83
N ARG A 343 20.21 -0.92 -12.72
CA ARG A 343 20.76 0.37 -12.29
C ARG A 343 21.62 1.03 -13.36
N MET A 344 22.50 0.26 -14.01
CA MET A 344 23.38 0.75 -15.08
C MET A 344 22.64 1.14 -16.37
N LEU A 345 21.48 0.53 -16.64
CA LEU A 345 20.65 0.86 -17.80
C LEU A 345 19.88 2.18 -17.62
N CYS A 346 19.46 2.51 -16.39
CA CYS A 346 18.55 3.61 -16.09
C CYS A 346 18.92 4.97 -16.72
N PRO A 347 20.20 5.43 -16.71
CA PRO A 347 20.57 6.72 -17.30
C PRO A 347 20.22 6.88 -18.79
N GLY A 348 20.23 5.79 -19.57
CA GLY A 348 19.89 5.80 -21.00
C GLY A 348 18.41 5.50 -21.28
N LEU A 349 17.61 5.25 -20.24
CA LEU A 349 16.20 4.83 -20.36
C LEU A 349 15.21 5.89 -19.89
N LEU A 350 15.66 7.02 -19.33
CA LEU A 350 14.76 8.04 -18.82
C LEU A 350 13.91 8.65 -19.94
N PRO A 351 12.64 8.97 -19.66
CA PRO A 351 11.81 9.67 -20.62
C PRO A 351 12.24 11.15 -20.75
N PRO A 352 11.68 11.87 -21.75
CA PRO A 352 11.82 13.30 -21.88
C PRO A 352 11.52 14.08 -20.58
N ALA A 353 12.11 15.29 -20.47
CA ALA A 353 12.12 16.08 -19.23
C ALA A 353 10.73 16.43 -18.69
N ASP A 354 9.81 16.73 -19.59
CA ASP A 354 8.39 16.97 -19.33
C ASP A 354 7.71 15.76 -18.67
N LEU A 355 8.14 14.53 -18.93
CA LEU A 355 7.56 13.33 -18.30
C LEU A 355 8.26 12.95 -16.97
N CYS A 356 9.39 13.57 -16.66
CA CYS A 356 10.16 13.33 -15.44
C CYS A 356 9.78 14.26 -14.28
N MET A 357 8.90 15.23 -14.50
CA MET A 357 8.53 16.22 -13.49
C MET A 357 7.83 15.62 -12.28
N HIS A 358 8.05 16.19 -11.10
CA HIS A 358 7.53 15.63 -9.85
C HIS A 358 6.12 16.13 -9.57
N VAL A 359 5.16 15.21 -9.54
CA VAL A 359 3.73 15.50 -9.33
C VAL A 359 3.19 14.64 -8.20
N LEU A 360 2.20 15.17 -7.47
CA LEU A 360 1.34 14.37 -6.61
C LEU A 360 0.39 13.58 -7.50
N TRP A 361 0.05 12.32 -7.17
CA TRP A 361 -1.00 11.61 -7.90
C TRP A 361 -1.72 10.61 -7.00
N HIS A 362 -3.06 10.62 -7.04
CA HIS A 362 -3.87 9.66 -6.31
C HIS A 362 -4.04 8.37 -7.13
N LYS A 363 -3.11 7.42 -7.00
CA LYS A 363 -3.12 6.18 -7.79
C LYS A 363 -4.30 5.25 -7.48
N ASP A 364 -4.88 5.34 -6.29
CA ASP A 364 -5.93 4.42 -5.83
C ASP A 364 -7.38 4.94 -6.03
N LEU A 365 -7.63 5.60 -7.17
CA LEU A 365 -8.97 6.10 -7.52
C LEU A 365 -9.88 5.00 -8.10
N HIS A 366 -10.14 3.98 -7.28
CA HIS A 366 -11.17 2.97 -7.56
C HIS A 366 -12.55 3.39 -7.02
N SER A 367 -13.61 2.73 -7.48
CA SER A 367 -15.00 3.13 -7.19
C SER A 367 -15.41 3.08 -5.71
N LYS A 368 -14.64 2.43 -4.81
CA LYS A 368 -14.89 2.51 -3.35
C LYS A 368 -14.31 3.77 -2.70
N ASN A 369 -13.35 4.43 -3.34
CA ASN A 369 -12.64 5.61 -2.82
C ASN A 369 -13.25 6.94 -3.33
N ILE A 370 -14.43 6.86 -3.95
CA ILE A 370 -15.18 7.99 -4.45
C ILE A 370 -16.57 7.91 -3.83
N LEU A 371 -16.91 8.90 -3.01
CA LEU A 371 -18.27 9.07 -2.50
C LEU A 371 -19.01 10.05 -3.40
N VAL A 372 -20.25 9.73 -3.76
CA VAL A 372 -21.11 10.61 -4.57
C VAL A 372 -22.31 11.05 -3.75
N SER A 373 -22.57 12.35 -3.77
CA SER A 373 -23.71 12.98 -3.11
C SER A 373 -24.37 14.01 -4.02
N GLY A 374 -25.64 14.34 -3.74
CA GLY A 374 -26.39 15.34 -4.51
C GLY A 374 -27.10 14.75 -5.74
N SER A 375 -28.29 15.27 -6.01
CA SER A 375 -29.11 15.04 -7.22
C SER A 375 -29.80 16.37 -7.54
N PRO A 376 -29.82 16.84 -8.81
CA PRO A 376 -29.42 16.13 -10.03
C PRO A 376 -27.92 16.22 -10.38
N LYS A 377 -27.19 17.20 -9.83
CA LYS A 377 -25.74 17.36 -10.06
C LYS A 377 -24.95 16.58 -9.02
N SER A 378 -24.21 15.57 -9.47
CA SER A 378 -23.35 14.76 -8.61
C SER A 378 -22.21 15.62 -8.06
N SER A 379 -21.92 15.50 -6.76
CA SER A 379 -20.72 16.03 -6.12
C SER A 379 -19.93 14.87 -5.54
N ILE A 380 -18.63 14.81 -5.87
CA ILE A 380 -17.75 13.76 -5.38
C ILE A 380 -17.02 14.16 -4.11
N THR A 381 -16.62 13.18 -3.30
CA THR A 381 -15.59 13.31 -2.27
C THR A 381 -14.57 12.19 -2.46
N LEU A 382 -13.30 12.56 -2.57
CA LEU A 382 -12.18 11.64 -2.72
C LEU A 382 -11.65 11.24 -1.35
N ILE A 383 -11.61 9.94 -1.08
CA ILE A 383 -11.17 9.37 0.20
C ILE A 383 -9.97 8.45 -0.01
N ASP A 384 -9.36 8.04 1.11
CA ASP A 384 -8.18 7.17 1.15
C ASP A 384 -6.93 7.78 0.50
N TRP A 385 -6.43 8.85 1.12
CA TRP A 385 -5.20 9.53 0.70
C TRP A 385 -3.94 8.85 1.24
N GLN A 386 -4.08 7.69 1.89
CA GLN A 386 -2.97 6.94 2.45
C GLN A 386 -1.97 6.55 1.35
N SER A 387 -0.68 6.67 1.65
CA SER A 387 0.41 6.33 0.72
C SER A 387 0.42 7.13 -0.59
N THR A 388 -0.38 8.18 -0.73
CA THR A 388 -0.27 9.14 -1.85
C THR A 388 1.09 9.82 -1.79
N SER A 389 1.85 9.77 -2.89
CA SER A 389 3.21 10.30 -2.95
C SER A 389 3.39 11.26 -4.12
N VAL A 390 4.46 12.05 -4.02
CA VAL A 390 5.01 12.86 -5.08
C VAL A 390 6.08 12.03 -5.80
N GLY A 391 5.96 11.89 -7.12
CA GLY A 391 6.96 11.19 -7.93
C GLY A 391 6.98 11.64 -9.39
N PRO A 392 7.84 11.03 -10.22
CA PRO A 392 7.94 11.38 -11.64
C PRO A 392 6.61 11.16 -12.36
N LEU A 393 6.20 12.08 -13.24
CA LEU A 393 4.91 11.98 -13.94
C LEU A 393 4.74 10.62 -14.64
N PHE A 394 5.76 10.12 -15.34
CA PHE A 394 5.67 8.82 -16.01
C PHE A 394 5.40 7.65 -15.06
N GLN A 395 5.84 7.73 -13.81
CA GLN A 395 5.59 6.69 -12.80
C GLN A 395 4.26 6.95 -12.07
N GLN A 396 3.80 8.19 -12.02
CA GLN A 396 2.64 8.61 -11.25
C GLN A 396 1.33 8.56 -12.04
N ALA A 397 1.33 9.08 -13.27
CA ALA A 397 0.16 9.23 -14.12
C ALA A 397 -0.42 7.89 -14.58
N THR A 398 -1.44 7.42 -13.87
CA THR A 398 -2.24 6.25 -14.22
C THR A 398 -3.70 6.65 -14.47
N SER A 399 -4.38 5.90 -15.33
CA SER A 399 -5.83 6.05 -15.52
C SER A 399 -6.60 5.64 -14.26
N ALA A 400 -7.57 6.45 -13.83
CA ALA A 400 -8.38 6.17 -12.65
C ALA A 400 -9.11 4.82 -12.76
N LEU A 401 -8.93 3.96 -11.76
CA LEU A 401 -9.39 2.56 -11.80
C LEU A 401 -10.91 2.40 -11.96
N PHE A 402 -11.71 3.35 -11.44
CA PHE A 402 -13.17 3.24 -11.46
C PHE A 402 -13.79 3.28 -12.88
N VAL A 403 -13.10 3.88 -13.85
CA VAL A 403 -13.62 4.11 -15.21
C VAL A 403 -13.00 3.15 -16.25
N GLN A 404 -11.98 2.39 -15.87
CA GLN A 404 -11.31 1.46 -16.79
C GLN A 404 -12.26 0.32 -17.20
N TYR A 405 -12.44 0.17 -18.51
CA TYR A 405 -13.23 -0.91 -19.09
C TYR A 405 -12.35 -2.13 -19.44
N HIS A 406 -12.65 -3.26 -18.80
CA HIS A 406 -12.04 -4.58 -19.03
C HIS A 406 -13.12 -5.65 -19.31
N GLY A 407 -14.26 -5.22 -19.85
CA GLY A 407 -15.48 -6.03 -19.95
C GLY A 407 -15.49 -7.03 -21.09
N ASP A 408 -16.66 -7.22 -21.69
CA ASP A 408 -16.85 -8.20 -22.76
C ASP A 408 -15.95 -7.91 -23.98
N PRO A 409 -15.20 -8.91 -24.49
CA PRO A 409 -14.28 -8.75 -25.60
C PRO A 409 -14.96 -8.42 -26.94
N ARG A 410 -16.28 -8.59 -27.05
CA ARG A 410 -17.08 -8.17 -28.22
C ARG A 410 -17.24 -6.65 -28.32
N ILE A 411 -16.89 -5.90 -27.27
CA ILE A 411 -16.87 -4.43 -27.27
C ILE A 411 -15.41 -3.99 -27.16
N SER A 412 -14.92 -3.32 -28.19
CA SER A 412 -13.54 -2.85 -28.25
C SER A 412 -13.46 -1.34 -28.01
N LEU A 413 -12.43 -0.87 -27.30
CA LEU A 413 -12.16 0.56 -27.20
C LEU A 413 -11.57 1.12 -28.51
N PHE A 414 -10.95 0.25 -29.32
CA PHE A 414 -10.25 0.65 -30.56
C PHE A 414 -11.20 1.01 -31.70
N ASP A 415 -12.44 0.51 -31.67
CA ASP A 415 -13.46 0.78 -32.69
C ASP A 415 -14.57 1.71 -32.19
N GLU A 416 -14.28 2.52 -31.18
CA GLU A 416 -15.24 3.47 -30.56
C GLU A 416 -16.38 2.77 -29.80
N ALA A 417 -16.11 1.58 -29.25
CA ALA A 417 -17.10 0.76 -28.54
C ALA A 417 -18.32 0.47 -29.42
N ARG A 418 -18.08 0.03 -30.66
CA ARG A 418 -19.16 -0.39 -31.56
C ARG A 418 -19.82 -1.66 -31.04
N LEU A 419 -21.13 -1.79 -31.31
CA LEU A 419 -21.81 -3.06 -31.08
C LEU A 419 -21.39 -4.05 -32.18
N PRO A 420 -21.37 -5.36 -31.89
CA PRO A 420 -21.08 -6.38 -32.90
C PRO A 420 -22.01 -6.31 -34.11
N ASP A 421 -21.51 -6.68 -35.29
CA ASP A 421 -22.30 -6.65 -36.53
C ASP A 421 -23.54 -7.58 -36.47
N ASP A 422 -23.46 -8.66 -35.70
CA ASP A 422 -24.54 -9.63 -35.48
C ASP A 422 -25.51 -9.22 -34.36
N PHE A 423 -25.36 -8.03 -33.76
CA PHE A 423 -26.10 -7.58 -32.58
C PHE A 423 -27.62 -7.75 -32.71
N ASP A 424 -28.19 -7.42 -33.86
CA ASP A 424 -29.64 -7.50 -34.09
C ASP A 424 -30.18 -8.93 -34.15
N SER A 425 -29.32 -9.92 -34.37
CA SER A 425 -29.68 -11.35 -34.35
C SER A 425 -29.56 -11.99 -32.96
N LEU A 426 -28.92 -11.31 -32.00
CA LEU A 426 -28.68 -11.84 -30.66
C LEU A 426 -29.96 -11.98 -29.82
N PRO A 427 -29.97 -12.90 -28.83
CA PRO A 427 -31.01 -12.97 -27.82
C PRO A 427 -31.22 -11.65 -27.09
N TRP A 428 -32.43 -11.41 -26.59
CA TRP A 428 -32.79 -10.14 -25.95
C TRP A 428 -31.92 -9.81 -24.71
N HIS A 429 -31.51 -10.83 -23.93
CA HIS A 429 -30.67 -10.64 -22.74
C HIS A 429 -29.24 -10.24 -23.13
N ASP A 430 -28.68 -10.83 -24.18
CA ASP A 430 -27.37 -10.45 -24.72
C ASP A 430 -27.39 -9.02 -25.25
N LYS A 431 -28.48 -8.61 -25.90
CA LYS A 431 -28.65 -7.23 -26.36
C LYS A 431 -28.63 -6.23 -25.21
N ILE A 432 -29.29 -6.54 -24.09
CA ILE A 432 -29.27 -5.69 -22.89
C ILE A 432 -27.87 -5.65 -22.29
N TYR A 433 -27.25 -6.82 -22.13
CA TYR A 433 -25.90 -6.94 -21.57
C TYR A 433 -24.86 -6.17 -22.41
N LEU A 434 -24.84 -6.35 -23.73
CA LEU A 434 -23.90 -5.66 -24.62
C LEU A 434 -24.15 -4.15 -24.68
N LYS A 435 -25.41 -3.69 -24.61
CA LYS A 435 -25.70 -2.25 -24.46
C LYS A 435 -25.11 -1.69 -23.16
N HIS A 436 -25.18 -2.46 -22.07
CA HIS A 436 -24.57 -2.08 -20.80
C HIS A 436 -23.04 -2.06 -20.87
N GLN A 437 -22.41 -3.10 -21.43
CA GLN A 437 -20.96 -3.15 -21.66
C GLN A 437 -20.47 -1.97 -22.52
N ARG A 438 -21.19 -1.69 -23.62
CA ARG A 438 -20.93 -0.53 -24.47
C ARG A 438 -21.02 0.78 -23.70
N ARG A 439 -22.00 0.95 -22.80
CA ARG A 439 -22.11 2.15 -21.96
C ARG A 439 -20.88 2.32 -21.06
N LEU A 440 -20.37 1.26 -20.45
CA LEU A 440 -19.15 1.31 -19.64
C LEU A 440 -17.92 1.65 -20.48
N ALA A 441 -17.78 1.03 -21.67
CA ALA A 441 -16.70 1.32 -22.60
C ALA A 441 -16.71 2.79 -23.08
N LEU A 442 -17.89 3.35 -23.37
CA LEU A 442 -18.03 4.76 -23.75
C LEU A 442 -17.62 5.73 -22.62
N ARG A 443 -17.86 5.38 -21.34
CA ARG A 443 -17.37 6.16 -20.20
C ARG A 443 -15.83 6.14 -20.12
N HIS A 444 -15.21 5.00 -20.39
CA HIS A 444 -13.75 4.89 -20.48
C HIS A 444 -13.20 5.77 -21.62
N LEU A 445 -13.80 5.69 -22.81
CA LEU A 445 -13.42 6.55 -23.94
C LEU A 445 -13.60 8.04 -23.63
N TYR A 446 -14.69 8.41 -22.95
CA TYR A 446 -14.92 9.77 -22.50
C TYR A 446 -13.79 10.25 -21.56
N TYR A 447 -13.40 9.44 -20.58
CA TYR A 447 -12.26 9.75 -19.71
C TYR A 447 -10.95 9.93 -20.49
N LEU A 448 -10.62 9.00 -21.40
CA LEU A 448 -9.38 9.04 -22.18
C LEU A 448 -9.29 10.24 -23.14
N THR A 449 -10.43 10.77 -23.59
CA THR A 449 -10.49 11.92 -24.50
C THR A 449 -10.46 13.27 -23.77
N HIS A 450 -10.76 13.29 -22.47
CA HIS A 450 -10.81 14.51 -21.65
C HIS A 450 -9.69 14.56 -20.58
N GLY A 451 -8.83 13.54 -20.54
CA GLY A 451 -7.64 13.44 -19.69
C GLY A 451 -6.68 14.62 -19.81
N GLU A 452 -5.88 14.86 -18.77
CA GLU A 452 -4.83 15.88 -18.81
C GLU A 452 -3.77 15.51 -19.87
N PRO A 453 -3.41 16.41 -20.80
CA PRO A 453 -2.57 16.07 -21.95
C PRO A 453 -1.20 15.44 -21.61
N LEU A 454 -0.48 15.96 -20.61
CA LEU A 454 0.85 15.44 -20.24
C LEU A 454 0.73 14.06 -19.59
N SER A 455 -0.27 13.83 -18.74
CA SER A 455 -0.61 12.53 -18.17
C SER A 455 -0.92 11.51 -19.26
N LEU A 456 -1.71 11.89 -20.28
CA LEU A 456 -2.00 11.01 -21.42
C LEU A 456 -0.75 10.75 -22.27
N GLN A 457 0.12 11.75 -22.45
CA GLN A 457 1.41 11.59 -23.15
C GLN A 457 2.32 10.63 -22.39
N ALA A 458 2.40 10.74 -21.06
CA ALA A 458 3.13 9.83 -20.20
C ALA A 458 2.62 8.39 -20.38
N GLN A 459 1.30 8.19 -20.26
CA GLN A 459 0.65 6.88 -20.41
C GLN A 459 0.85 6.24 -21.79
N ARG A 460 1.07 7.04 -22.84
CA ARG A 460 1.30 6.58 -24.22
C ARG A 460 2.78 6.44 -24.57
N TRP A 461 3.70 6.82 -23.69
CA TRP A 461 5.12 6.73 -23.98
C TRP A 461 5.52 5.25 -24.12
N SER A 462 6.07 4.87 -25.29
CA SER A 462 6.29 3.47 -25.69
C SER A 462 7.05 2.59 -24.69
N ARG A 463 7.84 3.18 -23.79
CA ARG A 463 8.65 2.48 -22.78
C ARG A 463 8.13 2.58 -21.36
N ILE A 464 6.99 3.24 -21.13
CA ILE A 464 6.46 3.45 -19.78
C ILE A 464 6.24 2.12 -19.07
N VAL A 465 5.56 1.17 -19.73
CA VAL A 465 5.22 -0.14 -19.14
C VAL A 465 6.47 -0.90 -18.68
N PRO A 466 7.47 -1.19 -19.54
CA PRO A 466 8.65 -1.93 -19.08
C PRO A 466 9.51 -1.16 -18.07
N LEU A 467 9.63 0.18 -18.19
CA LEU A 467 10.41 0.95 -17.21
C LEU A 467 9.72 1.01 -15.85
N SER A 468 8.45 1.40 -15.80
CA SER A 468 7.68 1.50 -14.56
C SER A 468 7.56 0.16 -13.85
N ALA A 469 7.30 -0.91 -14.61
CA ALA A 469 7.28 -2.26 -14.04
C ALA A 469 8.66 -2.69 -13.54
N ALA A 470 9.76 -2.40 -14.27
CA ALA A 470 11.10 -2.70 -13.77
C ALA A 470 11.42 -1.97 -12.46
N ILE A 471 10.99 -0.71 -12.30
CA ILE A 471 11.14 0.05 -11.05
C ILE A 471 10.39 -0.64 -9.91
N ASP A 472 9.10 -0.93 -10.10
CA ASP A 472 8.26 -1.55 -9.06
C ASP A 472 8.81 -2.93 -8.65
N GLU A 473 9.17 -3.74 -9.65
CA GLU A 473 9.65 -5.12 -9.47
C GLU A 473 11.10 -5.19 -8.98
N SER A 474 11.90 -4.14 -9.15
CA SER A 474 13.23 -4.05 -8.55
C SER A 474 13.20 -4.13 -7.02
N SER A 475 12.07 -3.79 -6.41
CA SER A 475 11.89 -3.94 -4.96
C SER A 475 11.49 -5.35 -4.54
N ARG A 476 11.08 -6.23 -5.48
CA ARG A 476 10.37 -7.51 -5.21
C ARG A 476 11.07 -8.75 -5.75
N THR A 477 12.33 -8.63 -6.19
CA THR A 477 13.02 -9.75 -6.87
C THR A 477 13.15 -11.00 -5.99
N TRP A 478 13.23 -10.86 -4.66
CA TRP A 478 13.21 -12.02 -3.77
C TRP A 478 11.82 -12.67 -3.78
N ASP A 479 10.77 -11.88 -3.53
CA ASP A 479 9.39 -12.36 -3.40
C ASP A 479 8.88 -13.05 -4.68
N LEU A 480 9.11 -12.45 -5.85
CA LEU A 480 8.61 -12.94 -7.15
C LEU A 480 9.61 -13.82 -7.92
N GLY A 481 10.87 -13.87 -7.48
CA GLY A 481 11.97 -14.42 -8.27
C GLY A 481 12.56 -13.40 -9.26
N LEU A 482 13.65 -13.80 -9.91
CA LEU A 482 14.40 -12.97 -10.86
C LEU A 482 13.64 -12.73 -12.16
N GLY A 483 12.75 -13.66 -12.53
CA GLY A 483 12.09 -13.70 -13.82
C GLY A 483 11.36 -12.39 -14.18
N THR A 484 10.53 -11.86 -13.28
CA THR A 484 9.72 -10.67 -13.59
C THR A 484 10.59 -9.44 -13.90
N LEU A 485 11.60 -9.16 -13.07
CA LEU A 485 12.52 -8.06 -13.36
C LEU A 485 13.36 -8.36 -14.62
N ARG A 486 13.78 -9.61 -14.82
CA ARG A 486 14.58 -10.00 -15.98
C ARG A 486 13.82 -9.78 -17.30
N GLU A 487 12.53 -10.11 -17.34
CA GLU A 487 11.65 -9.85 -18.50
C GLU A 487 11.68 -8.36 -18.88
N HIS A 488 11.44 -7.48 -17.90
CA HIS A 488 11.44 -6.04 -18.15
C HIS A 488 12.82 -5.52 -18.55
N VAL A 489 13.89 -5.98 -17.91
CA VAL A 489 15.27 -5.62 -18.28
C VAL A 489 15.61 -6.07 -19.71
N LEU A 490 15.25 -7.30 -20.10
CA LEU A 490 15.46 -7.80 -21.46
C LEU A 490 14.63 -7.01 -22.49
N GLY A 491 13.39 -6.67 -22.15
CA GLY A 491 12.54 -5.80 -22.96
C GLY A 491 13.14 -4.41 -23.18
N LEU A 492 13.70 -3.81 -22.12
CA LEU A 492 14.37 -2.50 -22.17
C LEU A 492 15.64 -2.55 -23.02
N ILE A 493 16.44 -3.62 -22.92
CA ILE A 493 17.63 -3.83 -23.77
C ILE A 493 17.22 -4.05 -25.23
N GLY A 494 16.19 -4.86 -25.48
CA GLY A 494 15.72 -5.14 -26.84
C GLY A 494 15.10 -3.92 -27.53
N ALA A 495 14.48 -3.03 -26.76
CA ALA A 495 13.92 -1.77 -27.25
C ALA A 495 14.90 -0.59 -27.18
N TRP A 496 16.20 -0.83 -26.95
CA TRP A 496 17.19 0.22 -26.77
C TRP A 496 17.33 1.09 -28.03
N ASN A 497 17.14 2.39 -27.85
CA ASN A 497 17.15 3.41 -28.90
C ASN A 497 17.84 4.70 -28.45
N ALA A 498 18.58 4.66 -27.33
CA ALA A 498 19.36 5.80 -26.90
C ALA A 498 20.49 6.07 -27.91
N GLU A 499 20.99 7.30 -27.94
CA GLU A 499 22.08 7.70 -28.85
C GLU A 499 23.37 6.90 -28.59
N SER A 500 23.57 6.45 -27.35
CA SER A 500 24.68 5.57 -26.97
C SER A 500 24.32 4.09 -27.16
N PRO A 501 25.31 3.23 -27.51
CA PRO A 501 25.08 1.80 -27.58
C PRO A 501 24.66 1.25 -26.21
N CYS A 502 23.75 0.27 -26.21
CA CYS A 502 23.34 -0.41 -24.98
C CYS A 502 24.56 -1.01 -24.28
N PRO A 503 24.76 -0.78 -22.97
CA PRO A 503 25.91 -1.32 -22.23
C PRO A 503 25.88 -2.84 -22.08
N PHE A 504 24.75 -3.48 -22.38
CA PHE A 504 24.58 -4.94 -22.29
C PHE A 504 24.06 -5.51 -23.60
N ALA A 505 24.66 -6.62 -24.03
CA ALA A 505 24.09 -7.47 -25.07
C ALA A 505 23.25 -8.59 -24.44
N ILE A 506 22.19 -9.01 -25.13
CA ILE A 506 21.42 -10.19 -24.76
C ILE A 506 22.22 -11.43 -25.19
N GLY A 507 22.56 -12.32 -24.26
CA GLY A 507 23.28 -13.54 -24.59
C GLY A 507 22.43 -14.48 -25.46
N TYR A 508 23.05 -15.20 -26.40
CA TYR A 508 22.36 -16.07 -27.38
C TYR A 508 21.43 -17.12 -26.75
N GLY A 509 21.67 -17.54 -25.49
CA GLY A 509 20.81 -18.44 -24.73
C GLY A 509 20.21 -17.85 -23.43
N GLU A 510 20.37 -16.55 -23.17
CA GLU A 510 19.75 -15.89 -21.99
C GLU A 510 18.24 -15.78 -22.17
N ARG A 511 17.81 -15.39 -23.37
CA ARG A 511 16.40 -15.20 -23.70
C ARG A 511 15.61 -16.50 -23.73
N GLU A 512 16.16 -17.53 -24.37
CA GLU A 512 15.52 -18.85 -24.44
C GLU A 512 15.35 -19.48 -23.06
N ARG A 513 16.39 -19.43 -22.22
CA ARG A 513 16.29 -19.92 -20.83
C ARG A 513 15.23 -19.16 -20.03
N HIS A 514 15.23 -17.83 -20.13
CA HIS A 514 14.22 -16.99 -19.47
C HIS A 514 12.80 -17.30 -19.95
N GLU A 515 12.60 -17.51 -21.26
CA GLU A 515 11.30 -17.90 -21.82
C GLU A 515 10.81 -19.25 -21.28
N GLN A 516 11.71 -20.24 -21.14
CA GLN A 516 11.39 -21.54 -20.54
C GLN A 516 11.00 -21.43 -19.06
N GLU A 517 11.75 -20.67 -18.26
CA GLU A 517 11.45 -20.41 -16.84
C GLU A 517 10.08 -19.71 -16.69
N GLN A 518 9.81 -18.69 -17.51
CA GLN A 518 8.55 -17.96 -17.52
C GLN A 518 7.37 -18.81 -17.97
N ALA A 519 7.57 -19.73 -18.93
CA ALA A 519 6.51 -20.63 -19.37
C ALA A 519 6.05 -21.54 -18.20
N ARG A 520 7.00 -22.10 -17.45
CA ARG A 520 6.70 -22.91 -16.25
C ARG A 520 5.99 -22.09 -15.18
N MET A 521 6.48 -20.90 -14.87
CA MET A 521 5.86 -20.02 -13.86
C MET A 521 4.44 -19.58 -14.26
N ARG A 522 4.21 -19.26 -15.54
CA ARG A 522 2.87 -18.92 -16.06
C ARG A 522 1.91 -20.09 -15.95
N ALA A 523 2.35 -21.30 -16.29
CA ALA A 523 1.55 -22.51 -16.12
C ALA A 523 1.16 -22.73 -14.65
N TYR A 524 2.11 -22.54 -13.73
CA TYR A 524 1.86 -22.62 -12.30
C TYR A 524 0.87 -21.56 -11.80
N GLN A 525 1.12 -20.29 -12.10
CA GLN A 525 0.23 -19.18 -11.70
C GLN A 525 -1.19 -19.35 -12.21
N GLU A 526 -1.37 -19.91 -13.41
CA GLU A 526 -2.69 -20.15 -13.98
C GLU A 526 -3.42 -21.30 -13.25
N HIS A 527 -2.72 -22.35 -12.80
CA HIS A 527 -3.30 -23.36 -11.90
C HIS A 527 -3.65 -22.78 -10.54
N VAL A 528 -2.76 -21.98 -9.94
CA VAL A 528 -3.02 -21.29 -8.67
C VAL A 528 -4.23 -20.36 -8.80
N LYS A 529 -4.33 -19.60 -9.89
CA LYS A 529 -5.48 -18.71 -10.16
C LYS A 529 -6.79 -19.50 -10.25
N ARG A 530 -6.80 -20.65 -10.93
CA ARG A 530 -7.97 -21.54 -10.98
C ARG A 530 -8.34 -22.07 -9.59
N LEU A 531 -7.36 -22.48 -8.80
CA LEU A 531 -7.56 -22.93 -7.43
C LEU A 531 -8.20 -21.83 -6.57
N TYR A 532 -7.64 -20.63 -6.58
CA TYR A 532 -8.15 -19.50 -5.80
C TYR A 532 -9.56 -19.12 -6.23
N LYS A 533 -9.85 -19.17 -7.54
CA LYS A 533 -11.20 -18.96 -8.06
C LYS A 533 -12.18 -20.03 -7.57
N LEU A 534 -11.77 -21.30 -7.52
CA LEU A 534 -12.59 -22.40 -7.03
C LEU A 534 -12.88 -22.26 -5.52
N LEU A 535 -11.89 -21.87 -4.74
CA LEU A 535 -12.05 -21.60 -3.30
C LEU A 535 -12.79 -20.29 -3.02
N GLU A 536 -12.91 -19.42 -4.04
CA GLU A 536 -13.25 -17.99 -3.94
C GLU A 536 -12.42 -17.29 -2.86
N ALA A 537 -11.12 -17.60 -2.83
CA ALA A 537 -10.14 -16.94 -1.97
C ALA A 537 -9.52 -15.73 -2.69
N GLU A 538 -9.21 -14.69 -1.92
CA GLU A 538 -8.40 -13.58 -2.41
C GLU A 538 -6.90 -13.97 -2.48
N GLY A 539 -6.07 -13.17 -3.14
CA GLY A 539 -4.70 -13.53 -3.51
C GLY A 539 -3.75 -13.89 -2.36
N ASP A 540 -4.06 -13.50 -1.12
CA ASP A 540 -3.30 -13.89 0.08
C ASP A 540 -3.95 -15.03 0.88
N GLY A 541 -4.96 -15.70 0.30
CA GLY A 541 -5.70 -16.80 0.93
C GLY A 541 -6.84 -16.34 1.83
N TRP A 542 -7.19 -15.06 1.83
CA TRP A 542 -8.31 -14.53 2.59
C TRP A 542 -9.65 -15.05 2.05
N VAL A 543 -10.57 -15.38 2.96
CA VAL A 543 -11.96 -15.74 2.67
C VAL A 543 -12.91 -15.10 3.71
N PRO A 544 -14.17 -14.81 3.34
CA PRO A 544 -15.19 -14.37 4.28
C PRO A 544 -15.43 -15.40 5.40
N ASN A 545 -15.78 -14.95 6.61
CA ASN A 545 -16.02 -15.84 7.75
C ASN A 545 -17.09 -16.90 7.42
N GLU A 546 -18.14 -16.49 6.72
CA GLU A 546 -19.30 -17.32 6.39
C GLU A 546 -18.95 -18.52 5.50
N ARG A 547 -17.84 -18.43 4.76
CA ARG A 547 -17.36 -19.48 3.85
C ARG A 547 -16.08 -20.15 4.34
N TYR A 548 -15.55 -19.75 5.49
CA TYR A 548 -14.23 -20.22 5.94
C TYR A 548 -14.18 -21.74 6.14
N GLU A 549 -15.21 -22.32 6.76
CA GLU A 549 -15.26 -23.76 7.02
C GLU A 549 -15.34 -24.56 5.70
N ASP A 550 -16.20 -24.14 4.79
CA ASP A 550 -16.35 -24.75 3.46
C ASP A 550 -15.06 -24.63 2.64
N ALA A 551 -14.45 -23.43 2.60
CA ALA A 551 -13.18 -23.20 1.93
C ALA A 551 -12.05 -24.04 2.54
N CYS A 552 -12.03 -24.27 3.85
CA CYS A 552 -11.07 -25.16 4.51
C CYS A 552 -11.26 -26.63 4.11
N ILE A 553 -12.51 -27.08 3.90
CA ILE A 553 -12.79 -28.44 3.42
C ILE A 553 -12.32 -28.56 1.96
N MET A 554 -12.79 -27.67 1.09
CA MET A 554 -12.41 -27.66 -0.33
C MET A 554 -10.90 -27.53 -0.51
N ASN A 555 -10.22 -26.68 0.26
CA ASN A 555 -8.77 -26.53 0.21
C ASN A 555 -8.03 -27.83 0.56
N ARG A 556 -8.57 -28.64 1.50
CA ARG A 556 -7.99 -29.95 1.83
C ARG A 556 -8.19 -30.96 0.70
N GLU A 557 -9.35 -30.97 0.05
CA GLU A 557 -9.65 -31.83 -1.10
C GLU A 557 -8.75 -31.46 -2.29
N GLN A 558 -8.70 -30.17 -2.65
CA GLN A 558 -7.86 -29.69 -3.74
C GLN A 558 -6.37 -29.94 -3.51
N LYS A 559 -5.91 -29.94 -2.26
CA LYS A 559 -4.54 -30.32 -1.92
C LYS A 559 -4.24 -31.80 -2.18
N LEU A 560 -5.22 -32.70 -1.98
CA LEU A 560 -5.05 -34.13 -2.26
C LEU A 560 -5.03 -34.42 -3.76
N ASP A 561 -5.80 -33.65 -4.54
CA ASP A 561 -5.89 -33.78 -6.00
C ASP A 561 -4.82 -32.97 -6.75
N TRP A 562 -3.94 -32.27 -6.04
CA TRP A 562 -2.91 -31.43 -6.65
C TRP A 562 -1.77 -32.27 -7.21
N ASP A 563 -1.69 -32.33 -8.53
CA ASP A 563 -0.57 -32.90 -9.26
C ASP A 563 0.48 -31.81 -9.53
N GLU A 564 1.65 -31.91 -8.88
CA GLU A 564 2.73 -30.92 -9.01
C GLU A 564 3.34 -30.89 -10.43
N ASP A 565 3.35 -32.02 -11.14
CA ASP A 565 3.91 -32.10 -12.49
C ASP A 565 2.97 -31.41 -13.49
N VAL A 566 1.66 -31.62 -13.35
CA VAL A 566 0.63 -30.95 -14.17
C VAL A 566 0.54 -29.47 -13.82
N ALA A 567 0.57 -29.13 -12.53
CA ALA A 567 0.48 -27.75 -12.08
C ALA A 567 1.78 -26.96 -12.27
N GLY A 568 2.92 -27.64 -12.49
CA GLY A 568 4.23 -27.01 -12.67
C GLY A 568 4.93 -26.60 -11.37
N GLY A 569 4.41 -26.99 -10.20
CA GLY A 569 4.98 -26.70 -8.89
C GLY A 569 4.13 -27.15 -7.70
N ALA A 570 4.67 -26.95 -6.49
CA ALA A 570 4.06 -27.37 -5.23
C ALA A 570 2.74 -26.64 -4.91
N TYR A 571 1.91 -27.26 -4.07
CA TYR A 571 0.62 -26.66 -3.67
C TYR A 571 0.79 -25.26 -3.04
N PRO A 572 0.03 -24.24 -3.48
CA PRO A 572 0.30 -22.84 -3.12
C PRO A 572 -0.11 -22.45 -1.70
N ILE A 573 -1.15 -23.06 -1.13
CA ILE A 573 -1.76 -22.67 0.15
C ILE A 573 -1.14 -23.50 1.29
N VAL A 574 -0.02 -23.01 1.83
CA VAL A 574 0.76 -23.69 2.89
C VAL A 574 1.31 -22.64 3.86
N ASP A 575 1.26 -22.92 5.17
CA ASP A 575 1.89 -22.08 6.19
C ASP A 575 3.39 -21.92 5.92
N GLY A 576 3.90 -20.69 5.99
CA GLY A 576 5.26 -20.33 5.64
C GLY A 576 5.45 -19.96 4.16
N ALA A 577 4.46 -20.17 3.28
CA ALA A 577 4.49 -19.61 1.93
C ALA A 577 4.40 -18.08 2.00
N PRO A 578 5.10 -17.34 1.13
CA PRO A 578 4.96 -15.89 1.07
C PRO A 578 3.54 -15.52 0.64
N SER A 579 3.00 -14.49 1.25
CA SER A 579 1.73 -13.86 0.90
C SER A 579 1.94 -12.36 0.74
N TRP A 580 0.93 -11.62 0.32
CA TRP A 580 1.06 -10.18 0.08
C TRP A 580 1.57 -9.40 1.31
N PHE A 581 1.14 -9.80 2.52
CA PHE A 581 1.44 -9.08 3.76
C PHE A 581 2.37 -9.84 4.71
N VAL A 582 2.42 -11.17 4.60
CA VAL A 582 3.27 -12.03 5.43
C VAL A 582 4.34 -12.62 4.53
N ASN A 583 5.58 -12.22 4.78
CA ASN A 583 6.76 -12.89 4.25
C ASN A 583 7.44 -13.67 5.40
N PRO A 584 7.83 -14.94 5.18
CA PRO A 584 8.54 -15.76 6.17
C PRO A 584 9.93 -15.23 6.52
#